data_AF-A0A076GZJ7-F1
#
_entry.id   AF-A0A076GZJ7-F1
#
_cell.length_a   1.000
_cell.length_b   1.000
_cell.length_c   1.000
_cell.angle_alpha   90.00
_cell.angle_beta   90.00
_cell.angle_gamma   90.00
#
_symmetry.space_group_name_H-M   'P 1'
#
loop_
_entity.id
_entity.type
_entity.pdbx_description
1 polymer ?
#
loop_
_entity_poly.entity_id
_entity_poly.type
_entity_poly.pdbx_seq_one_letter_code
_entity_poly.pdbx_strand_id
1 'polypeptide(L)'
;MPFAFPLSVLVIGSLRMAATRAPDSQQVSLAARSKTEQPQAGRPDYSQPPPGTLPSCDQDPSLGNRLLAQGRRLGITVVSGQPELPGKDATYRATPGRLGTITFKQRPMADEVRCKLISHEFIHVLQHLHGELKGVPPLGWPTTHADPVVQEAEANGYQNRAGYVLQLLEGTPSPR
;
A
#
# COMPACT_ATOMS: atom_id res chain seq x y z
N MET A 1 -56.25 39.88 -21.72
CA MET A 1 -57.06 38.66 -21.52
C MET A 1 -56.58 37.99 -20.23
N PRO A 2 -57.47 37.81 -19.23
CA PRO A 2 -57.17 37.37 -17.85
C PRO A 2 -57.29 35.84 -17.67
N PHE A 3 -57.37 35.38 -16.41
CA PHE A 3 -57.58 34.01 -15.84
C PHE A 3 -56.31 33.47 -15.14
N ALA A 4 -56.14 33.47 -13.80
CA ALA A 4 -56.96 33.19 -12.61
C ALA A 4 -57.16 31.69 -12.28
N PHE A 5 -56.33 31.20 -11.32
CA PHE A 5 -56.56 30.16 -10.26
C PHE A 5 -56.99 28.72 -10.67
N PRO A 6 -56.97 27.67 -9.79
CA PRO A 6 -56.80 27.65 -8.32
C PRO A 6 -55.98 26.48 -7.66
N LEU A 7 -55.75 26.66 -6.35
CA LEU A 7 -55.79 25.74 -5.18
C LEU A 7 -55.06 24.38 -5.12
N SER A 8 -54.13 24.33 -4.15
CA SER A 8 -54.10 23.48 -2.93
C SER A 8 -54.23 21.96 -3.02
N VAL A 9 -53.22 21.23 -2.48
CA VAL A 9 -53.41 20.21 -1.43
C VAL A 9 -52.15 20.16 -0.54
N LEU A 10 -52.38 20.23 0.77
CA LEU A 10 -51.42 20.08 1.86
C LEU A 10 -51.80 18.79 2.59
N VAL A 11 -50.90 17.80 2.71
CA VAL A 11 -51.08 16.69 3.66
C VAL A 11 -49.79 16.49 4.44
N ILE A 12 -49.93 16.77 5.73
CA ILE A 12 -49.01 16.55 6.82
C ILE A 12 -48.95 15.05 7.12
N GLY A 13 -47.75 14.49 7.21
CA GLY A 13 -47.52 13.11 7.64
C GLY A 13 -46.43 13.04 8.70
N SER A 14 -46.79 13.36 9.94
CA SER A 14 -45.94 13.18 11.12
C SER A 14 -45.99 11.72 11.58
N LEU A 15 -44.95 10.92 11.38
CA LEU A 15 -44.77 9.68 12.12
C LEU A 15 -43.98 9.96 13.41
N ARG A 16 -44.70 10.00 14.53
CA ARG A 16 -44.12 9.74 15.85
C ARG A 16 -44.27 8.25 16.14
N MET A 17 -43.17 7.53 16.20
CA MET A 17 -43.12 6.23 16.88
C MET A 17 -42.59 6.48 18.29
N ALA A 18 -43.51 6.41 19.26
CA ALA A 18 -43.17 6.20 20.65
C ALA A 18 -42.97 4.69 20.85
N ALA A 19 -41.80 4.27 21.32
CA ALA A 19 -41.56 2.92 21.81
C ALA A 19 -41.14 3.00 23.28
N THR A 20 -41.81 2.16 24.05
CA THR A 20 -41.93 2.06 25.51
C THR A 20 -40.63 1.71 26.25
N ARG A 21 -40.57 2.15 27.51
CA ARG A 21 -39.44 1.99 28.45
C ARG A 21 -39.56 0.68 29.25
N ALA A 22 -38.49 -0.14 29.19
CA ALA A 22 -37.90 -1.07 30.18
C ALA A 22 -38.75 -2.24 30.75
N PRO A 23 -38.15 -3.41 31.07
CA PRO A 23 -37.21 -3.51 32.18
C PRO A 23 -35.86 -4.18 31.88
N ASP A 24 -34.94 -3.89 32.81
CA ASP A 24 -33.58 -4.36 33.02
C ASP A 24 -33.49 -5.90 33.10
N SER A 25 -32.50 -6.51 32.42
CA SER A 25 -31.76 -7.70 32.89
C SER A 25 -30.78 -8.22 31.83
N GLN A 26 -29.52 -8.34 32.27
CA GLN A 26 -28.45 -9.22 31.78
C GLN A 26 -27.65 -8.78 30.56
N GLN A 27 -26.57 -8.05 30.89
CA GLN A 27 -25.28 -8.09 30.22
C GLN A 27 -24.90 -9.52 29.80
N VAL A 28 -24.80 -9.77 28.51
CA VAL A 28 -23.83 -10.70 27.95
C VAL A 28 -23.06 -9.93 26.88
N SER A 29 -21.97 -9.30 27.32
CA SER A 29 -20.89 -8.84 26.45
C SER A 29 -20.39 -10.05 25.67
N LEU A 30 -20.82 -10.18 24.42
CA LEU A 30 -20.10 -10.98 23.43
C LEU A 30 -18.81 -10.23 23.12
N ALA A 31 -17.81 -10.61 23.91
CA ALA A 31 -16.45 -10.17 23.84
C ALA A 31 -15.98 -10.04 22.39
N ALA A 32 -15.42 -8.86 22.13
CA ALA A 32 -14.35 -8.64 21.19
C ALA A 32 -13.58 -9.94 20.94
N ARG A 33 -13.79 -10.53 19.76
CA ARG A 33 -12.80 -11.41 19.19
C ARG A 33 -11.70 -10.49 18.67
N SER A 34 -10.91 -9.98 19.62
CA SER A 34 -9.65 -9.32 19.39
C SER A 34 -8.80 -10.26 18.58
N LYS A 35 -8.88 -10.13 17.25
CA LYS A 35 -7.85 -10.60 16.36
C LYS A 35 -6.67 -9.71 16.69
N THR A 36 -5.81 -10.27 17.52
CA THR A 36 -4.54 -9.72 17.99
C THR A 36 -4.02 -8.70 16.99
N GLU A 37 -4.22 -7.41 17.29
CA GLU A 37 -3.35 -6.36 16.77
C GLU A 37 -1.97 -6.78 17.21
N GLN A 38 -1.22 -7.41 16.29
CA GLN A 38 0.21 -7.33 16.39
C GLN A 38 0.52 -5.84 16.53
N PRO A 39 1.34 -5.42 17.50
CA PRO A 39 1.80 -4.07 17.56
C PRO A 39 2.41 -3.78 16.19
N GLN A 40 1.80 -2.88 15.41
CA GLN A 40 2.51 -2.23 14.34
C GLN A 40 3.68 -1.54 15.02
N ALA A 41 4.85 -2.18 15.00
CA ALA A 41 6.11 -1.48 15.15
C ALA A 41 5.99 -0.24 14.26
N GLY A 42 6.15 0.95 14.84
CA GLY A 42 5.77 2.22 14.23
C GLY A 42 6.11 2.24 12.74
N ARG A 43 5.06 2.42 11.92
CA ARG A 43 5.13 2.52 10.46
C ARG A 43 6.30 3.43 10.04
N PRO A 44 7.17 3.01 9.11
CA PRO A 44 8.17 3.91 8.53
C PRO A 44 7.47 5.05 7.79
N ASP A 45 7.83 6.30 8.10
CA ASP A 45 7.39 7.45 7.32
C ASP A 45 8.26 7.56 6.05
N TYR A 46 7.71 7.08 4.94
CA TYR A 46 8.37 7.13 3.62
C TYR A 46 8.52 8.55 3.07
N SER A 47 7.95 9.58 3.70
CA SER A 47 8.18 10.98 3.31
C SER A 47 9.52 11.53 3.79
N GLN A 48 10.14 10.89 4.79
CA GLN A 48 11.42 11.32 5.35
C GLN A 48 12.58 10.50 4.78
N PRO A 49 13.75 11.10 4.52
CA PRO A 49 14.92 10.34 4.11
C PRO A 49 15.37 9.39 5.23
N PRO A 50 15.83 8.17 4.91
CA PRO A 50 16.22 7.21 5.92
C PRO A 50 17.50 7.63 6.65
N PRO A 51 17.69 7.18 7.91
CA PRO A 51 18.91 7.43 8.65
C PRO A 51 20.15 6.95 7.88
N GLY A 52 21.16 7.82 7.76
CA GLY A 52 22.25 7.73 6.79
C GLY A 52 23.39 6.75 7.10
N THR A 53 23.14 5.67 7.83
CA THR A 53 24.22 4.77 8.31
C THR A 53 24.36 3.46 7.53
N LEU A 54 23.37 3.11 6.69
CA LEU A 54 23.35 1.84 5.95
C LEU A 54 23.93 2.00 4.53
N PRO A 55 24.54 0.94 3.97
CA PRO A 55 25.18 1.02 2.65
C PRO A 55 24.17 1.32 1.52
N SER A 56 24.59 2.16 0.58
CA SER A 56 23.87 2.47 -0.66
C SER A 56 24.20 1.50 -1.79
N CYS A 57 23.47 1.56 -2.90
CA CYS A 57 23.81 0.79 -4.10
C CYS A 57 25.13 1.23 -4.75
N ASP A 58 25.51 2.49 -4.59
CA ASP A 58 26.82 2.98 -5.06
C ASP A 58 27.99 2.45 -4.22
N GLN A 59 27.73 2.06 -2.97
CA GLN A 59 28.73 1.50 -2.07
C GLN A 59 28.81 -0.03 -2.15
N ASP A 60 27.65 -0.69 -2.28
CA ASP A 60 27.55 -2.14 -2.37
C ASP A 60 26.40 -2.54 -3.34
N PRO A 61 26.69 -2.74 -4.63
CA PRO A 61 25.69 -3.18 -5.61
C PRO A 61 25.10 -4.56 -5.31
N SER A 62 25.80 -5.39 -4.52
CA SER A 62 25.35 -6.75 -4.18
C SER A 62 24.08 -6.74 -3.32
N LEU A 63 23.76 -5.61 -2.69
CA LEU A 63 22.50 -5.38 -1.98
C LEU A 63 21.28 -5.67 -2.86
N GLY A 64 21.37 -5.44 -4.18
CA GLY A 64 20.30 -5.81 -5.12
C GLY A 64 19.92 -7.29 -5.04
N ASN A 65 20.90 -8.19 -4.91
CA ASN A 65 20.64 -9.62 -4.79
C ASN A 65 20.00 -9.97 -3.44
N ARG A 66 20.41 -9.28 -2.35
CA ARG A 66 19.82 -9.46 -1.02
C ARG A 66 18.37 -8.99 -0.97
N LEU A 67 18.07 -7.84 -1.59
CA LEU A 67 16.71 -7.33 -1.75
C LEU A 67 15.84 -8.35 -2.50
N LEU A 68 16.32 -8.89 -3.63
CA LEU A 68 15.60 -9.92 -4.37
C LEU A 68 15.35 -11.19 -3.55
N ALA A 69 16.31 -11.60 -2.71
CA ALA A 69 16.13 -12.75 -1.82
C ALA A 69 15.05 -12.50 -0.77
N GLN A 70 15.00 -11.30 -0.17
CA GLN A 70 13.94 -10.91 0.75
C GLN A 70 12.58 -10.81 0.07
N GLY A 71 12.52 -10.29 -1.16
CA GLY A 71 11.28 -10.32 -1.95
C GLY A 71 10.73 -11.72 -2.14
N ARG A 72 11.59 -12.68 -2.49
CA ARG A 72 11.18 -14.10 -2.61
C ARG A 72 10.66 -14.65 -1.28
N ARG A 73 11.31 -14.34 -0.15
CA ARG A 73 10.83 -14.71 1.20
C ARG A 73 9.41 -14.18 1.48
N LEU A 74 9.08 -13.00 0.96
CA LEU A 74 7.77 -12.36 1.11
C LEU A 74 6.75 -12.81 0.04
N GLY A 75 7.14 -13.65 -0.92
CA GLY A 75 6.27 -14.11 -2.00
C GLY A 75 6.15 -13.17 -3.20
N ILE A 76 7.08 -12.23 -3.37
CA ILE A 76 7.22 -11.45 -4.61
C ILE A 76 7.76 -12.35 -5.72
N THR A 77 7.09 -12.33 -6.86
CA THR A 77 7.59 -12.94 -8.09
C THR A 77 8.49 -11.95 -8.83
N VAL A 78 9.65 -12.39 -9.31
CA VAL A 78 10.56 -11.55 -10.10
C VAL A 78 10.71 -12.19 -11.47
N VAL A 79 10.34 -11.45 -12.51
CA VAL A 79 10.42 -11.92 -13.89
C VAL A 79 11.25 -10.97 -14.74
N SER A 80 11.82 -11.54 -15.79
CA SER A 80 12.44 -10.77 -16.85
C SER A 80 11.47 -10.64 -18.02
N GLY A 81 11.29 -9.44 -18.56
CA GLY A 81 10.30 -9.19 -19.61
C GLY A 81 10.23 -7.70 -19.97
N GLN A 82 9.14 -7.27 -20.60
CA GLN A 82 8.90 -5.85 -20.85
C GLN A 82 8.08 -5.27 -19.70
N PRO A 83 8.58 -4.24 -18.98
CA PRO A 83 7.79 -3.55 -17.98
C PRO A 83 6.55 -2.91 -18.60
N GLU A 84 5.48 -2.83 -17.82
CA GLU A 84 4.15 -2.46 -18.34
C GLU A 84 4.03 -0.99 -18.67
N LEU A 85 4.77 -0.15 -17.93
CA LEU A 85 4.86 1.27 -18.17
C LEU A 85 5.88 1.53 -19.28
N PRO A 86 5.47 2.17 -20.40
CA PRO A 86 6.38 2.49 -21.50
C PRO A 86 7.59 3.30 -21.02
N GLY A 87 8.78 2.92 -21.48
CA GLY A 87 10.02 3.64 -21.14
C GLY A 87 10.62 3.30 -19.78
N LYS A 88 9.96 2.50 -18.93
CA LYS A 88 10.53 2.03 -17.66
C LYS A 88 11.39 0.78 -17.86
N ASP A 89 12.38 0.63 -16.98
CA ASP A 89 13.27 -0.54 -16.94
C ASP A 89 12.87 -1.58 -15.89
N ALA A 90 12.00 -1.20 -14.97
CA ALA A 90 11.35 -2.09 -14.04
C ALA A 90 9.92 -1.59 -13.76
N THR A 91 9.02 -2.51 -13.40
CA THR A 91 7.70 -2.17 -12.87
C THR A 91 7.26 -3.21 -11.86
N TYR A 92 6.77 -2.75 -10.72
CA TYR A 92 6.03 -3.54 -9.76
C TYR A 92 4.53 -3.52 -10.07
N ARG A 93 3.92 -4.70 -10.09
CA ARG A 93 2.48 -4.91 -10.12
C ARG A 93 2.03 -5.74 -8.92
N ALA A 94 1.24 -5.13 -8.05
CA ALA A 94 0.46 -5.85 -7.04
C ALA A 94 -0.57 -6.80 -7.68
N THR A 95 -0.82 -7.96 -7.07
CA THR A 95 -1.80 -8.94 -7.56
C THR A 95 -2.82 -9.25 -6.48
N PRO A 96 -4.11 -9.46 -6.79
CA PRO A 96 -5.10 -9.80 -5.76
C PRO A 96 -4.67 -11.00 -4.91
N GLY A 97 -4.74 -10.86 -3.59
CA GLY A 97 -4.42 -11.92 -2.64
C GLY A 97 -2.92 -12.16 -2.37
N ARG A 98 -2.00 -11.44 -3.02
CA ARG A 98 -0.54 -11.62 -2.87
C ARG A 98 0.26 -10.33 -3.13
N LEU A 99 1.54 -10.32 -2.81
CA LEU A 99 2.37 -9.13 -3.05
C LEU A 99 2.60 -8.84 -4.54
N GLY A 100 2.56 -9.85 -5.42
CA GLY A 100 2.57 -9.63 -6.86
C GLY A 100 3.94 -9.81 -7.52
N THR A 101 4.22 -9.03 -8.55
CA THR A 101 5.33 -9.29 -9.49
C THR A 101 6.14 -8.04 -9.77
N ILE A 102 7.48 -8.15 -9.75
CA ILE A 102 8.39 -7.16 -10.30
C ILE A 102 8.88 -7.67 -11.67
N THR A 103 8.69 -6.87 -12.71
CA THR A 103 9.16 -7.17 -14.07
C THR A 103 10.36 -6.29 -14.40
N PHE A 104 11.49 -6.89 -14.73
CA PHE A 104 12.70 -6.18 -15.17
C PHE A 104 12.91 -6.30 -16.68
N LYS A 105 13.21 -5.18 -17.32
CA LYS A 105 13.63 -5.13 -18.72
C LYS A 105 14.92 -5.90 -18.92
N GLN A 106 14.93 -6.84 -19.86
CA GLN A 106 16.15 -7.54 -20.26
C GLN A 106 17.00 -6.63 -21.13
N ARG A 107 17.99 -5.98 -20.50
CA ARG A 107 19.06 -5.24 -21.19
C ARG A 107 20.32 -5.21 -20.33
N PRO A 108 21.51 -5.02 -20.94
CA PRO A 108 22.71 -4.72 -20.18
C PRO A 108 22.50 -3.50 -19.28
N MET A 109 22.98 -3.60 -18.04
CA MET A 109 22.86 -2.58 -17.01
C MET A 109 24.01 -2.71 -16.03
N ALA A 110 24.56 -1.58 -15.58
CA ALA A 110 25.56 -1.57 -14.51
C ALA A 110 24.93 -2.08 -13.20
N ASP A 111 25.72 -2.77 -12.37
CA ASP A 111 25.20 -3.41 -11.16
C ASP A 111 24.64 -2.40 -10.16
N GLU A 112 25.23 -1.19 -10.08
CA GLU A 112 24.75 -0.09 -9.26
C GLU A 112 23.35 0.36 -9.71
N VAL A 113 23.17 0.51 -11.03
CA VAL A 113 21.89 0.93 -11.63
C VAL A 113 20.84 -0.16 -11.42
N ARG A 114 21.23 -1.42 -11.56
CA ARG A 114 20.35 -2.56 -11.30
C ARG A 114 19.93 -2.60 -9.84
N CYS A 115 20.85 -2.44 -8.90
CA CYS A 115 20.56 -2.35 -7.47
C CYS A 115 19.58 -1.20 -7.18
N LYS A 116 19.82 -0.02 -7.79
CA LYS A 116 18.96 1.16 -7.64
C LYS A 116 17.52 0.88 -8.09
N LEU A 117 17.34 0.31 -9.28
CA LEU A 117 16.02 -0.07 -9.76
C LEU A 117 15.35 -1.09 -8.86
N ILE A 118 16.08 -2.12 -8.40
CA ILE A 118 15.55 -3.10 -7.46
C ILE A 118 15.07 -2.41 -6.17
N SER A 119 15.89 -1.51 -5.60
CA SER A 119 15.55 -0.75 -4.39
C SER A 119 14.28 0.09 -4.59
N HIS A 120 14.17 0.77 -5.72
CA HIS A 120 12.99 1.57 -6.08
C HIS A 120 11.71 0.72 -6.12
N GLU A 121 11.72 -0.41 -6.83
CA GLU A 121 10.53 -1.28 -6.92
C GLU A 121 10.12 -1.88 -5.57
N PHE A 122 11.08 -2.15 -4.68
CA PHE A 122 10.76 -2.65 -3.34
C PHE A 122 10.11 -1.61 -2.43
N ILE A 123 10.30 -0.31 -2.70
CA ILE A 123 9.52 0.72 -2.00
C ILE A 123 8.06 0.64 -2.42
N HIS A 124 7.76 0.41 -3.69
CA HIS A 124 6.37 0.16 -4.10
C HIS A 124 5.79 -1.09 -3.43
N VAL A 125 6.58 -2.15 -3.27
CA VAL A 125 6.17 -3.34 -2.51
C VAL A 125 5.85 -2.99 -1.04
N LEU A 126 6.71 -2.22 -0.38
CA LEU A 126 6.52 -1.79 1.00
C LEU A 126 5.30 -0.87 1.14
N GLN A 127 5.15 0.11 0.24
CA GLN A 127 3.95 0.94 0.14
C GLN A 127 2.71 0.05 0.01
N HIS A 128 2.73 -1.03 -0.79
CA HIS A 128 1.59 -1.94 -0.92
C HIS A 128 1.30 -2.72 0.37
N LEU A 129 2.32 -3.27 1.02
CA LEU A 129 2.21 -4.00 2.29
C LEU A 129 1.55 -3.17 3.39
N HIS A 130 1.83 -1.87 3.44
CA HIS A 130 1.30 -0.96 4.45
C HIS A 130 -0.02 -0.29 4.03
N GLY A 131 -0.60 -0.68 2.89
CA GLY A 131 -1.87 -0.14 2.40
C GLY A 131 -1.75 1.24 1.74
N GLU A 132 -0.55 1.63 1.35
CA GLU A 132 -0.20 2.93 0.78
C GLU A 132 0.08 2.90 -0.72
N LEU A 133 0.08 1.73 -1.36
CA LEU A 133 0.18 1.65 -2.82
C LEU A 133 -1.12 2.17 -3.43
N LYS A 134 -1.07 3.38 -3.96
CA LYS A 134 -2.22 4.09 -4.51
C LYS A 134 -2.30 3.73 -5.99
N GLY A 135 -3.30 2.92 -6.34
CA GLY A 135 -3.52 2.44 -7.71
C GLY A 135 -3.92 0.97 -7.81
N VAL A 136 -3.68 0.18 -6.75
CA VAL A 136 -4.20 -1.19 -6.63
C VAL A 136 -4.83 -1.33 -5.25
N PRO A 137 -6.04 -1.90 -5.11
CA PRO A 137 -6.60 -2.21 -3.81
C PRO A 137 -5.61 -3.05 -3.01
N PRO A 138 -5.20 -2.62 -1.81
CA PRO A 138 -4.43 -3.49 -0.93
C PRO A 138 -5.27 -4.73 -0.61
N LEU A 139 -4.62 -5.77 -0.10
CA LEU A 139 -5.27 -6.98 0.42
C LEU A 139 -6.39 -6.62 1.43
N GLY A 140 -7.61 -6.39 0.94
CA GLY A 140 -8.80 -6.09 1.74
C GLY A 140 -9.04 -4.64 2.18
N TRP A 141 -8.37 -3.61 1.63
CA TRP A 141 -8.56 -2.21 2.07
C TRP A 141 -9.19 -1.31 0.99
N PRO A 142 -10.01 -0.31 1.35
CA PRO A 142 -10.56 0.67 0.40
C PRO A 142 -9.48 1.67 -0.04
N THR A 143 -9.33 1.90 -1.35
CA THR A 143 -8.42 2.92 -1.89
C THR A 143 -9.12 4.28 -1.96
N THR A 144 -8.74 5.20 -1.08
CA THR A 144 -8.88 6.64 -1.33
C THR A 144 -7.68 7.08 -2.17
N HIS A 145 -7.88 7.32 -3.46
CA HIS A 145 -6.80 7.61 -4.39
C HIS A 145 -6.14 8.96 -4.08
N ALA A 146 -4.89 8.94 -3.59
CA ALA A 146 -4.02 10.11 -3.62
C ALA A 146 -3.03 10.00 -4.81
N ASP A 147 -2.53 11.16 -5.25
CA ASP A 147 -1.76 11.39 -6.48
C ASP A 147 -0.58 10.39 -6.66
N PRO A 148 -0.48 9.66 -7.80
CA PRO A 148 0.64 8.77 -8.10
C PRO A 148 2.01 9.46 -8.14
N VAL A 149 2.07 10.77 -8.37
CA VAL A 149 3.31 11.55 -8.40
C VAL A 149 4.05 11.49 -7.06
N VAL A 150 3.31 11.52 -5.94
CA VAL A 150 3.91 11.48 -4.60
C VAL A 150 4.58 10.14 -4.33
N GLN A 151 3.97 9.02 -4.73
CA GLN A 151 4.54 7.69 -4.53
C GLN A 151 5.83 7.47 -5.31
N GLU A 152 5.84 7.90 -6.57
CA GLU A 152 7.03 7.84 -7.41
C GLU A 152 8.15 8.71 -6.83
N ALA A 153 7.83 9.91 -6.32
CA ALA A 153 8.79 10.79 -5.68
C ALA A 153 9.41 10.16 -4.41
N GLU A 154 8.59 9.53 -3.57
CA GLU A 154 9.05 8.76 -2.42
C GLU A 154 9.99 7.62 -2.86
N ALA A 155 9.57 6.77 -3.81
CA ALA A 155 10.38 5.67 -4.31
C ALA A 155 11.73 6.15 -4.89
N ASN A 156 11.76 7.30 -5.57
CA ASN A 156 12.99 7.94 -6.03
C ASN A 156 13.91 8.36 -4.88
N GLY A 157 13.36 8.87 -3.77
CA GLY A 157 14.13 9.23 -2.57
C GLY A 157 14.88 8.06 -1.93
N TYR A 158 14.37 6.84 -2.12
CA TYR A 158 14.94 5.59 -1.60
C TYR A 158 15.71 4.76 -2.62
N GLN A 159 15.74 5.18 -3.88
CA GLN A 159 16.34 4.42 -4.98
C GLN A 159 17.80 4.06 -4.71
N ASN A 160 18.59 4.94 -4.07
CA ASN A 160 19.98 4.66 -3.69
C ASN A 160 20.16 4.33 -2.20
N ARG A 161 19.10 3.83 -1.53
CA ARG A 161 19.10 3.55 -0.07
C ARG A 161 18.88 2.07 0.21
N ALA A 162 19.44 1.19 -0.62
CA ALA A 162 19.19 -0.25 -0.59
C ALA A 162 19.42 -0.92 0.77
N GLY A 163 20.43 -0.51 1.55
CA GLY A 163 20.64 -1.06 2.89
C GLY A 163 19.47 -0.79 3.83
N TYR A 164 18.85 0.39 3.74
CA TYR A 164 17.66 0.72 4.52
C TYR A 164 16.43 -0.02 4.02
N VAL A 165 16.20 -0.05 2.71
CA VAL A 165 15.08 -0.82 2.12
C VAL A 165 15.18 -2.29 2.53
N LEU A 166 16.40 -2.84 2.56
CA LEU A 166 16.65 -4.19 3.00
C LEU A 166 16.29 -4.41 4.46
N GLN A 167 16.67 -3.48 5.35
CA GLN A 167 16.28 -3.53 6.77
C GLN A 167 14.76 -3.53 6.94
N LEU A 168 14.03 -2.72 6.17
CA LEU A 168 12.56 -2.71 6.18
C LEU A 168 11.96 -4.05 5.73
N LEU A 169 12.48 -4.62 4.63
CA LEU A 169 12.04 -5.92 4.15
C LEU A 169 12.36 -7.03 5.14
N GLU A 170 13.53 -7.01 5.79
CA GLU A 170 13.92 -7.99 6.82
C GLU A 170 12.99 -7.91 8.04
N GLY A 171 12.56 -6.70 8.43
CA GLY A 171 11.59 -6.48 9.51
C GLY A 171 10.14 -6.83 9.15
N THR A 172 9.82 -7.05 7.87
CA THR A 172 8.46 -7.38 7.42
C THR A 172 8.13 -8.85 7.68
N PRO A 173 7.07 -9.18 8.44
CA PRO A 173 6.64 -10.57 8.63
C PRO A 173 6.24 -11.23 7.31
N SER A 174 6.63 -12.50 7.09
CA SER A 174 6.15 -13.24 5.93
C SER A 174 4.65 -13.49 6.01
N PRO A 175 3.90 -13.31 4.90
CA PRO A 175 2.51 -13.74 4.82
C PRO A 175 2.42 -15.26 5.13
N ARG A 176 1.50 -15.65 6.01
CA ARG A 176 1.22 -17.06 6.32
C ARG A 176 0.29 -17.68 5.30
#